data_AF-A0A0P7TZH4-F1
#
_entry.id   AF-A0A0P7TZH4-F1
#
_cell.length_a   1.000
_cell.length_b   1.000
_cell.length_c   1.000
_cell.angle_alpha   90.00
_cell.angle_beta   90.00
_cell.angle_gamma   90.00
#
_symmetry.space_group_name_H-M   'P 1'
#
loop_
_entity.id
_entity.type
_entity.pdbx_description
1 polymer ?
#
loop_
_entity_poly.entity_id
_entity_poly.type
_entity_poly.pdbx_seq_one_letter_code
_entity_poly.pdbx_strand_id
1 'polypeptide(L)'
;MVLGKVKSFAVSYDCLNDSHVPVFSSGDTVSGRVIIEVTGEIRVKSLKIHAKGFAKVRWTESRNAGSNTAYTQNYSDEVEYLNHKDTLIGRDGGK
;
A
#
# COMPACT_ATOMS: atom_id res chain seq x y z
N MET A 1 22.51 -29.23 -5.73
CA MET A 1 22.07 -28.41 -4.59
C MET A 1 20.59 -28.10 -4.80
N VAL A 2 19.72 -28.49 -3.86
CA VAL A 2 18.27 -28.22 -3.96
C VAL A 2 17.99 -26.92 -3.22
N LEU A 3 17.37 -25.95 -3.88
CA LEU A 3 16.97 -24.69 -3.25
C LEU A 3 15.74 -24.91 -2.36
N GLY A 4 15.67 -24.15 -1.28
CA GLY A 4 14.50 -24.08 -0.42
C GLY A 4 13.31 -23.40 -1.11
N LYS A 5 12.17 -23.40 -0.42
CA LYS A 5 10.95 -22.70 -0.81
C LYS A 5 10.60 -21.65 0.22
N VAL A 6 9.88 -20.60 -0.20
CA VAL A 6 9.25 -19.65 0.72
C VAL A 6 8.05 -20.36 1.35
N LYS A 7 8.07 -20.46 2.68
CA LYS A 7 6.98 -21.01 3.49
C LYS A 7 5.99 -19.93 3.90
N SER A 8 6.47 -18.74 4.25
CA SER A 8 5.65 -17.59 4.65
C SER A 8 6.30 -16.29 4.20
N PHE A 9 5.47 -15.30 3.86
CA PHE A 9 5.89 -13.95 3.51
C PHE A 9 4.85 -12.95 4.02
N ALA A 10 5.24 -12.14 5.00
CA ALA A 10 4.33 -11.23 5.70
C ALA A 10 4.97 -9.88 6.00
N VAL A 11 4.12 -8.87 6.21
CA VAL A 11 4.50 -7.56 6.74
C VAL A 11 3.92 -7.47 8.15
N SER A 12 4.71 -6.97 9.09
CA SER A 12 4.31 -6.73 10.47
C SER A 12 4.65 -5.29 10.83
N TYR A 13 3.73 -4.58 11.47
CA TYR A 13 4.01 -3.27 12.06
C TYR A 13 4.54 -3.44 13.47
N ASP A 14 5.40 -2.51 13.91
CA ASP A 14 5.86 -2.47 15.28
C ASP A 14 4.73 -1.95 16.18
N CYS A 15 4.29 -2.77 17.13
CA CYS A 15 3.24 -2.43 18.09
C CYS A 15 3.89 -2.17 19.45
N LEU A 16 3.56 -1.03 20.09
CA LEU A 16 4.03 -0.73 21.45
C LEU A 16 3.34 -1.61 22.50
N ASN A 17 2.11 -2.06 22.22
CA ASN A 17 1.28 -2.85 23.13
C ASN A 17 0.63 -4.03 22.37
N ASP A 18 0.58 -5.22 22.97
CA ASP A 18 0.11 -6.46 22.35
C ASP A 18 -1.40 -6.53 22.06
N SER A 19 -2.19 -5.53 22.50
CA SER A 19 -3.66 -5.62 22.47
C SER A 19 -4.35 -4.86 21.34
N HIS A 20 -3.65 -4.02 20.57
CA HIS A 20 -4.28 -3.19 19.53
C HIS A 20 -3.46 -3.09 18.26
N VAL A 21 -4.16 -3.14 17.12
CA VAL A 21 -3.60 -2.79 15.80
C VAL A 21 -3.22 -1.31 15.81
N PRO A 22 -2.00 -0.93 15.38
CA PRO A 22 -1.56 0.45 15.44
C PRO A 22 -2.39 1.33 14.49
N VAL A 23 -2.76 2.51 14.97
CA VAL A 23 -3.45 3.54 14.20
C VAL A 23 -2.50 4.71 14.06
N PHE A 24 -2.37 5.24 12.84
CA PHE A 24 -1.42 6.29 12.50
C PHE A 24 -2.14 7.54 11.99
N SER A 25 -1.52 8.69 12.21
CA SER A 25 -1.96 10.01 11.76
C SER A 25 -0.82 10.76 11.06
N SER A 26 -1.13 11.98 10.60
CA SER A 26 -0.16 12.86 9.95
C SER A 26 0.99 13.19 10.91
N GLY A 27 2.21 12.92 10.47
CA GLY A 27 3.43 13.15 11.26
C GLY A 27 3.93 11.92 12.02
N ASP A 28 3.15 10.83 12.08
CA ASP A 28 3.60 9.61 12.73
C ASP A 28 4.62 8.84 11.89
N THR A 29 5.58 8.20 12.56
CA THR A 29 6.48 7.24 11.94
C THR A 29 5.81 5.86 11.90
N VAL A 30 5.66 5.30 10.69
CA VAL A 30 5.19 3.93 10.50
C VAL A 30 6.40 2.99 10.45
N SER A 31 6.60 2.21 11.50
CA SER A 31 7.71 1.24 11.62
C SER A 31 7.22 -0.20 11.56
N GLY A 32 8.08 -1.11 11.10
CA GLY A 32 7.72 -2.51 10.96
C GLY A 32 8.80 -3.34 10.28
N ARG A 33 8.44 -4.60 9.96
CA ARG A 33 9.33 -5.59 9.38
C ARG A 33 8.66 -6.40 8.30
N VAL A 34 9.47 -6.83 7.34
CA VAL A 34 9.11 -7.84 6.35
C VAL A 34 9.67 -9.18 6.81
N ILE A 35 8.80 -10.16 7.06
CA ILE A 35 9.14 -11.47 7.62
C ILE A 35 9.01 -12.52 6.51
N ILE A 36 10.09 -13.27 6.26
CA ILE A 36 10.13 -14.34 5.25
C ILE A 36 10.63 -15.62 5.93
N GLU A 37 9.79 -16.66 5.93
CA GLU A 37 10.20 -18.01 6.35
C GLU A 37 10.56 -18.83 5.11
N VAL A 38 11.71 -19.50 5.14
CA VAL A 38 12.19 -20.35 4.04
C VAL A 38 12.55 -21.75 4.54
N THR A 39 12.32 -22.77 3.71
CA THR A 39 12.61 -24.18 4.06
C THR A 39 14.06 -24.58 3.79
N GLY A 40 14.91 -23.66 3.34
CA GLY A 40 16.29 -23.87 2.93
C GLY A 40 16.82 -22.64 2.19
N GLU A 41 18.03 -22.73 1.64
CA GLU A 41 18.66 -21.61 0.93
C GLU A 41 17.85 -21.21 -0.31
N ILE A 42 17.59 -19.91 -0.47
CA ILE A 42 16.94 -19.35 -1.65
C ILE A 42 17.81 -18.24 -2.25
N ARG A 43 17.69 -18.03 -3.56
CA ARG A 43 18.31 -16.89 -4.25
C ARG A 43 17.28 -15.79 -4.40
N VAL A 44 17.60 -14.60 -3.91
CA VAL A 44 16.71 -13.43 -3.97
C VAL A 44 17.39 -12.34 -4.80
N LYS A 45 16.70 -11.82 -5.81
CA LYS A 45 17.22 -10.70 -6.61
C LYS A 45 17.10 -9.39 -5.84
N SER A 46 15.91 -9.12 -5.33
CA SER A 46 15.63 -7.94 -4.51
C SER A 46 14.40 -8.15 -3.64
N LEU A 47 14.37 -7.49 -2.49
CA LEU A 47 13.18 -7.29 -1.67
C LEU A 47 12.88 -5.80 -1.62
N LYS A 48 11.68 -5.40 -1.99
CA LYS A 48 11.28 -3.99 -2.09
C LYS A 48 9.98 -3.75 -1.36
N ILE A 49 9.81 -2.54 -0.85
CA ILE A 49 8.57 -2.06 -0.26
C ILE A 49 8.02 -0.90 -1.07
N HIS A 50 6.69 -0.81 -1.10
CA HIS A 50 5.97 0.32 -1.70
C HIS A 50 4.78 0.66 -0.79
N ALA A 51 4.92 1.70 0.01
CA ALA A 51 3.84 2.24 0.83
C ALA A 51 3.07 3.30 0.04
N LYS A 52 1.74 3.19 0.02
CA LYS A 52 0.85 4.11 -0.67
C LYS A 52 -0.34 4.52 0.19
N GLY A 53 -0.78 5.75 0.03
CA GLY A 53 -2.02 6.25 0.64
C GLY A 53 -2.78 7.11 -0.37
N PHE A 54 -4.07 6.79 -0.58
CA PHE A 54 -4.94 7.54 -1.49
C PHE A 54 -6.29 7.80 -0.85
N ALA A 55 -6.93 8.91 -1.22
CA ALA A 55 -8.38 9.02 -1.13
C ALA A 55 -8.98 8.87 -2.53
N LYS A 56 -10.03 8.04 -2.61
CA LYS A 56 -10.88 7.91 -3.79
C LYS A 56 -12.27 8.38 -3.42
N VAL A 57 -12.79 9.35 -4.14
CA VAL A 57 -14.09 9.97 -3.86
C VAL A 57 -15.05 9.76 -5.02
N ARG A 58 -16.34 9.79 -4.70
CA ARG A 58 -17.43 9.77 -5.68
C ARG A 58 -18.50 10.75 -5.23
N TRP A 59 -19.04 11.51 -6.17
CA TRP A 59 -20.18 12.40 -5.92
C TRP A 59 -21.05 12.49 -7.16
N THR A 60 -22.26 13.01 -6.97
CA THR A 60 -23.22 13.22 -8.06
C THR A 60 -23.66 14.67 -8.06
N GLU A 61 -23.91 15.21 -9.25
CA GLU A 61 -24.47 16.56 -9.41
C GLU A 61 -25.72 16.47 -10.27
N SER A 62 -26.82 17.05 -9.78
CA SER A 62 -28.03 17.23 -10.57
C SER A 62 -27.85 18.39 -11.53
N ARG A 63 -28.14 18.16 -12.82
CA ARG A 63 -28.03 19.16 -13.89
C ARG A 63 -29.39 19.31 -14.58
N ASN A 64 -29.76 20.54 -14.91
CA ASN A 64 -30.92 20.83 -15.74
C ASN A 64 -30.43 21.20 -17.16
N ALA A 65 -30.88 20.48 -18.19
CA ALA A 65 -30.52 20.73 -19.59
C ALA A 65 -31.53 21.63 -20.32
N GLY A 66 -32.16 22.57 -19.60
CA GLY A 66 -33.29 23.35 -20.11
C GLY A 66 -34.61 22.55 -20.12
N SER A 67 -35.63 23.09 -20.79
CA SER A 67 -37.01 22.60 -20.96
C SER A 67 -37.34 21.24 -20.30
N ASN A 68 -37.50 21.25 -18.97
CA ASN A 68 -38.02 20.16 -18.15
C ASN A 68 -37.19 18.84 -18.13
N THR A 69 -35.92 18.85 -18.54
CA THR A 69 -35.03 17.69 -18.46
C THR A 69 -33.98 17.86 -17.36
N ALA A 70 -34.13 17.08 -16.29
CA ALA A 70 -33.13 16.93 -15.23
C ALA A 70 -32.39 15.59 -15.41
N TYR A 71 -31.07 15.59 -15.28
CA TYR A 71 -30.27 14.37 -15.24
C TYR A 71 -29.23 14.44 -14.12
N THR A 72 -28.85 13.26 -13.61
CA THR A 72 -27.81 13.13 -12.58
C THR A 72 -26.50 12.76 -13.26
N GLN A 73 -25.48 13.59 -13.06
CA GLN A 73 -24.14 13.32 -13.51
C GLN A 73 -23.32 12.73 -12.36
N ASN A 74 -22.59 11.65 -12.63
CA ASN A 74 -21.73 11.00 -11.65
C ASN A 74 -20.28 11.42 -11.89
N TYR A 75 -19.56 11.71 -10.82
CA TYR A 75 -18.14 12.06 -10.82
C TYR A 75 -17.37 11.18 -9.84
N SER A 76 -16.08 11.05 -10.11
CA SER A 76 -15.13 10.41 -9.22
C SER A 76 -13.80 11.12 -9.34
N ASP A 77 -13.06 11.16 -8.24
CA ASP A 77 -11.70 11.70 -8.23
C ASP A 77 -10.82 10.88 -7.28
N GLU A 78 -9.51 10.99 -7.47
CA GLU A 78 -8.50 10.27 -6.71
C GLU A 78 -7.30 11.18 -6.42
N VAL A 79 -6.88 11.22 -5.15
CA VAL A 79 -5.70 11.97 -4.72
C VAL A 79 -4.72 11.04 -4.01
N GLU A 80 -3.44 11.17 -4.37
CA GLU A 80 -2.32 10.48 -3.73
C GLU A 80 -1.77 11.33 -2.57
N TYR A 81 -1.73 10.76 -1.37
CA TYR A 81 -1.14 11.40 -0.18
C TYR A 81 0.26 10.89 0.13
N LEU A 82 0.55 9.63 -0.22
CA LEU A 82 1.83 8.97 0.07
C LEU A 82 2.21 8.04 -1.07
N ASN A 83 3.48 8.10 -1.47
CA ASN A 83 4.07 7.22 -2.47
C ASN A 83 5.55 6.99 -2.14
N HIS A 84 5.80 6.09 -1.19
CA HIS A 84 7.15 5.80 -0.71
C HIS A 84 7.61 4.43 -1.21
N LYS A 85 8.81 4.37 -1.76
CA LYS A 85 9.44 3.14 -2.27
C LYS A 85 10.81 2.99 -1.66
N ASP A 86 11.15 1.76 -1.28
CA ASP A 86 12.47 1.43 -0.78
C ASP A 86 12.86 -0.01 -1.15
N THR A 87 14.17 -0.26 -1.21
CA THR A 87 14.75 -1.57 -1.51
C THR A 87 15.48 -2.09 -0.27
N LEU A 88 14.88 -3.07 0.40
CA LEU A 88 15.40 -3.69 1.62
C LEU A 88 16.54 -4.67 1.36
N ILE A 89 16.48 -5.39 0.22
CA ILE A 89 17.51 -6.36 -0.19
C ILE A 89 17.77 -6.21 -1.68
N GLY A 90 19.02 -6.37 -2.10
CA GLY A 90 19.43 -6.25 -3.49
C GLY A 90 19.81 -4.83 -3.84
N ARG A 91 20.11 -4.60 -5.12
CA ARG A 91 20.55 -3.29 -5.62
C ARG A 91 19.34 -2.59 -6.22
N ASP A 92 19.21 -1.29 -5.96
CA ASP A 92 18.28 -0.48 -6.73
C ASP A 92 18.72 -0.51 -8.19
N GLY A 93 17.90 -1.14 -9.03
CA GLY A 93 17.96 -0.93 -10.47
C GLY A 93 17.43 0.46 -10.77
N GLY A 94 18.17 1.49 -10.35
CA GLY A 94 17.94 2.85 -10.79
C GLY A 94 17.98 2.85 -12.32
N LYS A 95 16.90 3.33 -12.92
CA LYS A 95 16.93 3.86 -14.28
C LYS A 95 17.59 5.23 -14.23
#